data_AF-A0AA86T1Y9-F1
#
_entry.id   AF-A0AA86T1Y9-F1
#
_cell.length_a   1.000
_cell.length_b   1.000
_cell.length_c   1.000
_cell.angle_alpha   90.00
_cell.angle_beta   90.00
_cell.angle_gamma   90.00
#
_symmetry.space_group_name_H-M   'P 1'
#
loop_
_entity.id
_entity.type
_entity.pdbx_description
1 polymer ?
#
loop_
_entity_poly.entity_id
_entity_poly.type
_entity_poly.pdbx_seq_one_letter_code
_entity_poly.pdbx_strand_id
1 'polypeptide(L)' 'MLVRKCPRTNGIGDNNVAVLDFTTPNHFDNNYFKNLLNKKGLLSSDLVLFNGGSTDSQVRTYSKNNKAFDSDLS' A
#
# COMPACT_ATOMS: atom_id res chain seq x y z
N MET A 1 1.38 -15.16 1.70
CA MET A 1 2.69 -14.75 1.14
C MET A 1 3.59 -14.14 2.20
N LEU A 2 3.13 -13.14 2.98
CA LEU A 2 3.95 -12.46 4.01
C LEU A 2 4.48 -13.37 5.13
N VAL A 3 3.66 -14.26 5.69
CA VAL A 3 4.05 -15.16 6.80
C VAL A 3 5.24 -16.08 6.45
N ARG A 4 5.47 -16.37 5.16
CA ARG A 4 6.63 -17.17 4.73
C ARG A 4 7.93 -16.36 4.70
N LYS A 5 7.85 -15.04 4.50
CA LYS A 5 9.01 -14.13 4.42
C LYS A 5 9.23 -13.35 5.71
N CYS A 6 8.22 -13.20 6.57
CA CYS A 6 8.30 -12.55 7.86
C CYS A 6 7.84 -13.54 8.94
N PRO A 7 8.74 -14.40 9.44
CA PRO A 7 8.45 -15.32 10.53
C PRO A 7 7.99 -14.57 11.78
N ARG A 8 7.12 -15.18 12.59
CA ARG A 8 6.67 -14.59 13.87
C ARG A 8 7.70 -14.75 14.99
N THR A 9 8.74 -15.54 14.76
CA THR A 9 9.79 -15.81 15.75
C THR A 9 10.71 -14.59 15.83
N ASN A 10 10.79 -13.99 17.02
CA ASN A 10 11.60 -12.80 17.26
C ASN A 10 13.06 -13.01 16.83
N GLY A 11 13.63 -12.03 16.13
CA GLY A 11 15.02 -12.05 15.68
C GLY A 11 15.28 -12.90 14.43
N ILE A 12 14.26 -13.55 13.85
CA ILE A 12 14.41 -14.36 12.63
C ILE A 12 13.73 -13.65 11.46
N GLY A 13 14.52 -13.23 10.49
CA GLY A 13 14.01 -12.64 9.25
C GLY A 13 13.61 -11.17 9.38
N ASP A 14 14.07 -10.48 10.42
CA ASP A 14 13.84 -9.03 10.63
C ASP A 14 14.42 -8.18 9.48
N ASN A 15 15.45 -8.69 8.80
CA ASN A 15 16.06 -8.06 7.61
C ASN A 15 15.41 -8.49 6.29
N ASN A 16 14.39 -9.34 6.31
CA ASN A 16 13.69 -9.72 5.10
C ASN A 16 12.84 -8.56 4.59
N VAL A 17 12.94 -8.29 3.30
CA VAL A 17 12.20 -7.21 2.65
C VAL A 17 10.96 -7.74 1.93
N ALA A 18 9.91 -6.91 1.94
CA ALA A 18 8.73 -7.06 1.11
C ALA A 18 8.49 -5.77 0.33
N VAL A 19 7.86 -5.89 -0.83
CA VAL A 19 7.51 -4.76 -1.69
C VAL A 19 6.27 -4.07 -1.14
N LEU A 20 6.31 -2.74 -1.05
CA LEU A 20 5.18 -1.93 -0.55
C LEU A 20 4.00 -1.96 -1.52
N ASP A 21 4.30 -1.84 -2.82
CA ASP A 21 3.36 -2.11 -3.90
C ASP A 21 3.77 -3.40 -4.61
N PHE A 22 2.99 -4.46 -4.43
CA PHE A 22 3.26 -5.74 -5.09
C PHE A 22 2.73 -5.80 -6.53
N THR A 23 1.87 -4.87 -6.93
CA THR A 23 1.32 -4.79 -8.28
C THR A 23 2.36 -4.22 -9.23
N THR A 24 3.05 -3.17 -8.79
CA THR A 24 4.07 -2.45 -9.59
C THR A 24 5.28 -2.05 -8.74
N PRO A 25 6.14 -3.00 -8.32
CA PRO A 25 7.16 -2.77 -7.29
C PRO A 25 8.18 -1.67 -7.58
N ASN A 26 8.43 -1.38 -8.86
CA ASN A 26 9.45 -0.45 -9.32
C ASN A 26 8.88 0.71 -10.15
N HIS A 27 7.56 0.94 -10.09
CA HIS A 27 6.91 2.04 -10.79
C HIS A 27 6.21 2.97 -9.80
N PHE A 28 6.34 4.27 -10.06
CA PHE A 28 5.57 5.27 -9.34
C PHE A 28 4.25 5.49 -10.06
N ASP A 29 3.18 4.93 -9.50
CA ASP A 29 1.82 5.03 -10.04
C ASP A 29 0.76 4.89 -8.93
N ASN A 30 -0.51 4.97 -9.30
CA ASN A 30 -1.61 4.88 -8.35
C ASN A 30 -2.01 3.46 -7.91
N ASN A 31 -1.30 2.41 -8.31
CA ASN A 31 -1.63 1.03 -7.90
C ASN A 31 -1.49 0.84 -6.38
N TYR A 32 -0.63 1.62 -5.71
CA TYR A 32 -0.61 1.72 -4.25
C TYR A 32 -2.03 1.92 -3.68
N PHE A 33 -2.78 2.92 -4.17
CA PHE A 33 -4.15 3.21 -3.69
C PHE A 33 -5.15 2.13 -4.10
N LYS A 34 -4.97 1.50 -5.27
CA LYS A 34 -5.80 0.35 -5.68
C LYS A 34 -5.60 -0.85 -4.76
N ASN A 35 -4.38 -1.06 -4.26
CA ASN A 35 -4.11 -2.11 -3.28
C ASN A 35 -4.81 -1.83 -1.96
N LEU A 36 -4.87 -0.57 -1.51
CA LEU A 36 -5.58 -0.19 -0.28
C LEU A 36 -7.08 -0.47 -0.35
N LEU A 37 -7.74 -0.22 -1.49
CA LEU A 37 -9.15 -0.57 -1.68
C LEU A 37 -9.42 -2.07 -1.48
N ASN A 38 -8.43 -2.90 -1.81
CA ASN A 38 -8.50 -4.35 -1.67
C ASN A 38 -7.96 -4.84 -0.32
N LYS A 39 -7.66 -3.95 0.63
CA LYS A 39 -7.05 -4.25 1.94
C LYS A 39 -5.72 -4.99 1.82
N LYS A 40 -4.92 -4.65 0.81
CA LYS A 40 -3.61 -5.24 0.51
C LYS A 40 -2.43 -4.29 0.75
N GLY A 41 -2.58 -3.30 1.64
CA GLY A 41 -1.45 -2.53 2.15
C GLY A 41 -0.50 -3.40 2.98
N LEU A 42 0.80 -3.09 2.95
CA LEU A 42 1.82 -3.88 3.66
C LEU A 42 1.89 -3.46 5.13
N LEU A 43 1.85 -2.16 5.39
CA LEU A 43 1.99 -1.57 6.72
C LEU A 43 0.62 -1.30 7.33
N SER A 44 0.56 -1.32 8.67
CA SER A 44 -0.65 -0.90 9.39
C SER A 44 -1.04 0.55 9.05
N SER A 45 -0.06 1.43 8.85
CA SER A 45 -0.29 2.82 8.43
C SER A 45 -0.94 2.92 7.05
N ASP A 46 -0.62 2.02 6.12
CA ASP A 46 -1.25 1.99 4.79
C ASP A 46 -2.74 1.67 4.91
N LEU A 47 -3.07 0.67 5.74
CA LEU A 47 -4.45 0.20 5.89
C LEU A 47 -5.33 1.21 6.63
N VAL A 48 -4.75 2.04 7.50
CA VAL A 48 -5.47 3.12 8.19
C VAL A 48 -6.00 4.18 7.21
N LEU A 49 -5.33 4.40 6.07
CA LEU A 49 -5.77 5.36 5.06
C LEU A 49 -7.13 5.02 4.43
N PHE A 50 -7.53 3.74 4.46
CA PHE A 50 -8.81 3.29 3.92
C PHE A 50 -9.51 2.37 4.91
N ASN A 51 -10.04 2.94 6.01
CA ASN A 51 -10.67 2.18 7.09
C ASN A 51 -11.96 2.84 7.62
N GLY A 52 -12.70 3.56 6.76
CA GLY A 52 -13.89 4.30 7.14
C GLY A 52 -13.59 5.68 7.74
N GLY A 53 -12.38 6.20 7.49
CA GLY A 53 -11.92 7.49 7.99
C GLY A 53 -12.10 8.63 6.99
N SER A 54 -11.64 9.82 7.36
CA SER A 54 -11.69 11.01 6.50
C SER A 54 -10.86 10.88 5.22
N THR A 55 -9.86 9.99 5.20
CA THR A 55 -8.96 9.75 4.07
C THR A 55 -9.54 8.83 3.00
N ASP A 56 -10.67 8.14 3.28
CA ASP A 56 -11.25 7.14 2.37
C ASP A 56 -11.62 7.74 1.00
N SER A 57 -12.12 8.98 0.98
CA SER A 57 -12.48 9.68 -0.25
C SER A 57 -11.25 9.93 -1.13
N GLN A 58 -10.14 10.38 -0.54
CA GLN A 58 -8.89 10.61 -1.28
C GLN A 58 -8.32 9.31 -1.85
N VAL A 59 -8.34 8.22 -1.08
CA VAL A 59 -7.91 6.90 -1.58
C VAL A 59 -8.76 6.45 -2.76
N ARG A 60 -10.08 6.67 -2.72
CA ARG A 60 -10.97 6.38 -3.87
C ARG A 60 -10.68 7.28 -5.07
N THR A 61 -10.35 8.55 -4.85
CA THR A 61 -9.99 9.49 -5.93
C THR A 61 -8.71 9.04 -6.63
N TYR A 62 -7.62 8.87 -5.89
CA TYR A 62 -6.33 8.49 -6.47
C TYR A 62 -6.35 7.11 -7.12
N SER A 63 -7.03 6.11 -6.52
CA SER A 63 -7.14 4.78 -7.12
C SER A 63 -7.85 4.75 -8.48
N LYS A 64 -8.78 5.70 -8.73
CA LYS A 64 -9.55 5.80 -9.97
C LYS A 64 -8.94 6.77 -10.99
N ASN A 65 -8.16 7.75 -10.54
CA ASN A 65 -7.66 8.83 -11.38
C ASN A 65 -6.15 9.02 -11.18
N ASN A 66 -5.35 8.39 -12.05
CA ASN A 66 -3.89 8.53 -12.01
C ASN A 66 -3.44 9.98 -12.20
N LYS A 67 -4.13 10.75 -13.07
CA LYS A 67 -3.77 12.16 -13.32
C LYS A 67 -3.92 13.03 -12.07
N ALA A 68 -4.94 12.77 -11.25
CA ALA A 68 -5.12 13.50 -9.99
C ALA A 68 -4.00 13.17 -9.00
N PHE A 69 -3.63 11.90 -8.89
CA PHE A 69 -2.49 11.46 -8.09
C PHE A 69 -1.17 12.08 -8.56
N ASP A 70 -0.89 11.99 -9.87
CA ASP A 70 0.32 12.54 -10.47
C ASP A 70 0.40 14.05 -10.29
N SER A 71 -0.73 14.77 -10.47
CA SER A 71 -0.77 16.23 -10.35
C SER A 71 -0.53 16.76 -8.95
N ASP A 72 -0.94 16.03 -7.91
CA ASP A 72 -0.77 16.46 -6.51
C ASP A 72 0.64 16.13 -5.98
N LEU A 73 1.41 15.31 -6.70
CA LEU A 73 2.76 14.84 -6.31
C LEU A 73 3.85 15.19 -7.33
N SER A 74 3.52 16.01 -8.34
CA SER A 74 4.45 16.54 -9.34
C SER A 74 5.20 17.76 -8.85
#